data_AF-A0A6J5FC38-F1
#
_entry.id   AF-A0A6J5FC38-F1
#
_cell.length_a   1.000
_cell.length_b   1.000
_cell.length_c   1.000
_cell.angle_alpha   90.00
_cell.angle_beta   90.00
_cell.angle_gamma   90.00
#
_symmetry.space_group_name_H-M   'P 1'
#
loop_
_entity.id
_entity.type
_entity.pdbx_description
1 polymer ?
#
loop_
_entity_poly.entity_id
_entity_poly.type
_entity_poly.pdbx_seq_one_letter_code
_entity_poly.pdbx_strand_id
1 'polypeptide(L)' 'MSPKTYARLMRFSRAMDLARENSRASWASIAVAAGYYDQAHLIEDFQVFAGAMPEVFRCELGITGVPMSKGRAPQL' A
#
# COMPACT_ATOMS: atom_id res chain seq x y z
N MET A 1 9.57 -13.92 10.35
CA MET A 1 9.44 -13.17 9.09
C MET A 1 10.22 -13.90 8.01
N SER A 2 9.59 -14.33 6.91
CA SER A 2 10.30 -15.00 5.82
C SER A 2 10.97 -13.97 4.89
N PRO A 3 12.03 -14.34 4.13
CA PRO A 3 12.63 -13.47 3.12
C PRO A 3 11.59 -12.94 2.10
N LYS A 4 10.62 -13.78 1.73
CA LYS A 4 9.52 -13.40 0.82
C LYS A 4 8.62 -12.32 1.43
N THR A 5 8.26 -12.46 2.71
CA THR A 5 7.44 -11.47 3.42
C THR A 5 8.16 -10.13 3.53
N TYR A 6 9.47 -10.15 3.81
CA TYR A 6 10.28 -8.93 3.88
C TYR A 6 10.34 -8.22 2.52
N ALA A 7 10.56 -8.95 1.43
CA ALA A 7 10.55 -8.37 0.08
C ALA A 7 9.20 -7.73 -0.27
N ARG A 8 8.07 -8.35 0.11
CA ARG A 8 6.73 -7.75 -0.05
C ARG A 8 6.61 -6.45 0.74
N LEU A 9 7.02 -6.44 2.00
CA LEU A 9 6.98 -5.25 2.85
C LEU A 9 7.80 -4.09 2.27
N MET A 10 8.96 -4.37 1.68
CA MET A 10 9.79 -3.33 1.04
C MET A 10 9.11 -2.75 -0.21
N ARG A 11 8.50 -3.58 -1.07
CA ARG A 11 7.69 -3.10 -2.20
C ARG A 11 6.50 -2.26 -1.74
N PHE A 12 5.82 -2.72 -0.68
CA PHE A 12 4.69 -2.02 -0.10
C PHE A 12 5.11 -0.64 0.45
N SER A 13 6.22 -0.56 1.19
CA SER A 13 6.77 0.71 1.66
C SER A 13 7.05 1.66 0.50
N ARG A 14 7.71 1.17 -0.55
CA ARG A 14 8.01 1.95 -1.75
C ARG A 14 6.74 2.47 -2.44
N ALA A 15 5.69 1.66 -2.52
CA ALA A 15 4.41 2.07 -3.09
C ALA A 15 3.74 3.19 -2.29
N MET A 16 3.81 3.15 -0.95
CA MET A 16 3.29 4.23 -0.10
C MET A 16 4.07 5.53 -0.30
N ASP A 17 5.39 5.47 -0.43
CA ASP A 17 6.22 6.66 -0.64
C ASP A 17 5.92 7.30 -1.99
N LEU A 18 5.83 6.51 -3.06
CA LEU A 18 5.45 6.99 -4.40
C LEU A 18 4.05 7.62 -4.42
N ALA A 19 3.10 7.04 -3.67
CA ALA A 19 1.75 7.60 -3.55
C ALA A 19 1.72 8.95 -2.80
N ARG A 20 2.64 9.16 -1.85
CA ARG A 20 2.81 10.44 -1.14
C ARG A 20 3.51 11.49 -1.99
N GLU A 21 4.54 11.09 -2.74
CA GLU A 21 5.31 11.97 -3.62
C GLU A 21 4.46 12.52 -4.77
N ASN A 22 3.53 11.71 -5.31
CA ASN A 22 2.67 12.12 -6.39
C ASN A 22 1.22 11.65 -6.19
N SER A 23 0.39 12.53 -5.61
CA SER A 23 -1.02 12.27 -5.34
C SER A 23 -1.88 12.01 -6.59
N ARG A 24 -1.39 12.38 -7.79
CA ARG A 24 -2.07 12.18 -9.07
C ARG A 24 -1.65 10.89 -9.79
N ALA A 25 -0.63 10.18 -9.31
CA ALA A 25 -0.18 8.95 -9.93
C ALA A 25 -1.24 7.84 -9.83
N SER A 26 -1.45 7.10 -10.92
CA SER A 26 -2.36 5.95 -10.91
C SER A 26 -1.78 4.80 -10.11
N TRP A 27 -2.62 4.00 -9.46
CA TRP A 27 -2.16 2.82 -8.72
C TRP A 27 -1.45 1.79 -9.59
N ALA A 28 -1.85 1.67 -10.86
CA ALA A 28 -1.13 0.86 -11.84
C ALA A 28 0.31 1.34 -12.07
N SER A 29 0.52 2.65 -12.24
CA SER A 29 1.87 3.21 -12.41
C SER A 29 2.73 3.05 -11.16
N ILE A 30 2.13 3.20 -9.98
CA ILE A 30 2.79 3.00 -8.68
C ILE A 30 3.18 1.53 -8.50
N ALA A 31 2.30 0.59 -8.87
CA ALA A 31 2.58 -0.84 -8.78
C ALA A 31 3.83 -1.21 -9.58
N VAL A 32 3.91 -0.78 -10.83
CA VAL A 32 5.09 -1.02 -11.69
C VAL A 32 6.35 -0.39 -11.09
N ALA A 33 6.27 0.88 -10.66
CA ALA A 33 7.41 1.59 -10.09
C ALA A 33 7.89 1.03 -8.73
N ALA A 34 6.99 0.40 -7.97
CA ALA A 34 7.30 -0.27 -6.70
C ALA A 34 7.74 -1.74 -6.89
N GLY A 35 7.76 -2.26 -8.13
CA GLY A 35 8.22 -3.62 -8.45
C GLY A 35 7.16 -4.70 -8.27
N TYR A 36 5.88 -4.36 -8.32
CA TYR A 36 4.77 -5.30 -8.46
C TYR A 36 4.60 -5.73 -9.92
N TYR A 37 4.00 -6.91 -10.12
CA TYR A 37 3.64 -7.39 -11.44
C TYR A 37 2.50 -6.55 -12.05
N ASP A 38 1.49 -6.24 -11.24
CA ASP A 38 0.34 -5.43 -11.63
C ASP A 38 -0.30 -4.73 -10.41
N GLN A 39 -1.37 -3.97 -10.66
CA GLN A 39 -2.13 -3.29 -9.61
C GLN A 39 -2.83 -4.26 -8.64
N ALA A 40 -3.24 -5.45 -9.09
CA ALA A 40 -3.95 -6.40 -8.23
C ALA A 40 -3.04 -6.94 -7.12
N HIS A 41 -1.77 -7.22 -7.43
CA HIS A 41 -0.79 -7.64 -6.44
C HIS A 41 -0.49 -6.55 -5.40
N LEU A 42 -0.50 -5.27 -5.81
CA LEU A 42 -0.41 -4.14 -4.89
C LEU A 42 -1.64 -4.06 -3.98
N ILE A 43 -2.85 -4.24 -4.53
CA ILE A 43 -4.10 -4.19 -3.74
C ILE A 43 -4.13 -5.31 -2.70
N GLU A 44 -3.68 -6.52 -3.04
CA GLU A 44 -3.55 -7.63 -2.09
C GLU A 44 -2.61 -7.26 -0.93
N ASP A 45 -1.45 -6.67 -1.23
CA ASP A 45 -0.52 -6.22 -0.19
C ASP A 45 -1.12 -5.10 0.69
N PHE A 46 -1.95 -4.21 0.14
CA PHE A 46 -2.69 -3.22 0.91
C PHE A 46 -3.67 -3.86 1.90
N GLN A 47 -4.38 -4.91 1.48
CA GLN A 47 -5.25 -5.67 2.38
C GLN A 47 -4.44 -6.40 3.47
N VAL A 48 -3.30 -6.97 3.11
CA VAL A 48 -2.45 -7.73 4.05
C VAL A 48 -1.73 -6.83 5.06
N PHE A 49 -1.18 -5.69 4.63
CA PHE A 49 -0.33 -4.85 5.47
C PHE A 49 -1.03 -3.63 6.07
N ALA A 50 -1.98 -3.02 5.35
CA ALA A 50 -2.73 -1.85 5.83
C ALA A 50 -4.14 -2.19 6.30
N GLY A 51 -4.69 -3.35 5.91
CA GLY A 51 -6.08 -3.72 6.20
C GLY A 51 -7.11 -2.81 5.50
N ALA A 52 -6.67 -2.02 4.51
CA ALA A 52 -7.48 -1.04 3.82
C ALA A 52 -7.14 -1.03 2.32
N MET A 53 -8.06 -0.53 1.49
CA MET A 53 -7.80 -0.36 0.06
C MET A 53 -6.91 0.86 -0.19
N PRO A 54 -6.10 0.86 -1.25
CA PRO A 54 -5.19 1.96 -1.55
C PRO A 54 -5.93 3.29 -1.81
N GLU A 55 -7.17 3.26 -2.31
CA GLU A 55 -8.00 4.47 -2.47
C GLU A 55 -8.36 5.14 -1.13
N VAL A 56 -8.59 4.35 -0.08
CA VAL A 56 -8.85 4.86 1.28
C VAL A 56 -7.61 5.60 1.79
N PHE A 57 -6.45 4.97 1.63
CA PHE A 57 -5.16 5.59 1.97
C PHE A 57 -4.94 6.91 1.23
N ARG A 58 -5.34 7.01 -0.04
CA ARG A 58 -5.23 8.26 -0.81
C ARG A 58 -6.18 9.34 -0.33
N CYS A 59 -7.40 8.98 0.04
CA CYS A 59 -8.35 9.90 0.66
C CYS A 59 -7.78 10.46 1.97
N GLU A 60 -7.18 9.61 2.79
CA GLU A 60 -6.55 9.99 4.08
C GLU A 60 -5.33 10.90 3.88
N LEU A 61 -4.48 10.66 2.88
CA LEU A 61 -3.36 11.54 2.53
C LEU A 61 -3.81 12.96 2.15
N GLY A 62 -5.02 13.12 1.60
CA GLY A 62 -5.60 14.42 1.28
C GLY A 62 -6.06 15.22 2.51
N ILE A 63 -6.21 14.56 3.67
CA ILE A 63 -6.78 15.16 4.88
C ILE A 63 -5.69 15.62 5.86
N THR A 64 -4.61 14.85 6.07
CA THR A 64 -3.48 15.25 6.93
C THR A 64 -2.36 14.20 6.88
N GLY A 65 -1.11 14.63 7.05
CA GLY A 65 0.06 13.75 7.08
C GLY A 65 0.01 12.73 8.24
N VAL A 66 -0.47 11.51 7.91
CA VAL A 66 -0.35 10.22 8.63
C VAL A 66 -0.88 10.20 10.08
N PRO A 67 -1.90 9.37 10.37
CA PRO A 67 -1.59 8.09 11.04
C PRO A 67 -2.44 6.90 10.58
N MET A 68 -1.73 5.81 10.29
CA MET A 68 -2.28 4.46 10.12
C MET A 68 -2.76 3.93 11.48
N SER A 69 -4.06 3.72 11.64
CA SER A 69 -4.71 2.76 12.56
C SER A 69 -6.21 2.75 12.29
N LYS A 70 -6.81 1.64 11.87
CA LYS A 70 -7.18 0.58 12.82
C LYS A 70 -7.14 -0.79 12.15
N GLY A 71 -6.28 -1.65 12.68
CA GLY A 71 -6.30 -3.07 12.37
C GLY A 71 -7.67 -3.68 12.64
N ARG A 72 -8.10 -4.56 11.74
CA ARG A 72 -9.05 -5.61 12.03
C ARG A 72 -8.31 -6.92 11.81
N ALA A 73 -7.98 -7.60 12.91
CA ALA A 73 -7.59 -9.00 12.87
C ALA A 73 -8.70 -9.79 12.14
N PRO A 74 -8.37 -10.75 11.26
CA PRO A 74 -9.35 -11.74 10.85
C PRO A 74 -9.72 -12.52 12.12
N GLN A 75 -10.98 -12.41 12.55
CA GLN A 75 -11.53 -13.32 13.54
C GLN A 75 -11.68 -14.67 12.85
N LEU A 76 -10.85 -15.62 13.26
CA LEU A 76 -11.15 -17.05 13.22
C LEU A 76 -11.70 -17.44 14.59
#